data_AF-R6ZJD4-F1
#
_entry.id   AF-R6ZJD4-F1
#
_cell.length_a   1.000
_cell.length_b   1.000
_cell.length_c   1.000
_cell.angle_alpha   90.00
_cell.angle_beta   90.00
_cell.angle_gamma   90.00
#
_symmetry.space_group_name_H-M   'P 1'
#
loop_
_entity.id
_entity.type
_entity.pdbx_description
1 polymer ?
#
loop_
_entity_poly.entity_id
_entity_poly.type
_entity_poly.pdbx_seq_one_letter_code
_entity_poly.pdbx_strand_id
1 'polypeptide(L)'
;MWKKDNRGTTMVSVVISFALLLLFVTSFFKIQKLSTEMMMNSKDMLVNNSRLIKAFYLGETENETVAEDASLIFTGKDGSFYVKGTLMRADQEALNGTIYYFEAKEP
;
A
#
# COMPACT_ATOMS: atom_id res chain seq x y z
N MET A 1 1.96 13.29 66.87
CA MET A 1 1.40 13.31 65.50
C MET A 1 2.57 13.26 64.52
N TRP A 2 2.96 12.06 64.09
CA TRP A 2 4.12 11.88 63.20
C TRP A 2 3.73 12.30 61.78
N LYS A 3 4.32 13.39 61.27
CA LYS A 3 4.20 13.77 59.86
C LYS A 3 4.92 12.71 59.03
N LYS A 4 4.15 11.91 58.29
CA LYS A 4 4.67 10.96 57.31
C LYS A 4 5.33 11.77 56.19
N ASP A 5 6.65 11.75 56.14
CA ASP A 5 7.42 12.56 55.20
C ASP A 5 7.33 11.90 53.80
N ASN A 6 6.33 12.32 53.02
CA ASN A 6 6.01 11.77 51.69
C ASN A 6 6.93 12.28 50.57
N ARG A 7 7.99 13.03 50.89
CA ARG A 7 8.88 13.69 49.92
C ARG A 7 9.51 12.73 48.90
N GLY A 8 9.84 11.50 49.30
CA GLY A 8 10.40 10.49 48.40
C GLY A 8 9.39 9.91 47.41
N THR A 9 8.13 9.70 47.83
CA THR A 9 7.06 9.17 46.96
C THR A 9 6.67 10.18 45.88
N THR A 10 6.67 11.48 46.20
CA THR A 10 6.39 12.54 45.21
C THR A 10 7.48 12.61 44.14
N MET A 11 8.76 12.54 44.52
CA MET A 11 9.88 12.58 43.56
C MET A 11 9.88 11.36 42.62
N VAL A 12 9.62 10.16 43.14
CA VAL A 12 9.49 8.94 42.32
C VAL A 12 8.32 9.06 41.33
N SER A 13 7.17 9.58 41.77
CA SER A 13 6.02 9.80 40.88
C SER A 13 6.31 10.77 39.73
N VAL A 14 7.10 11.81 39.99
CA VAL A 14 7.52 12.80 38.99
C VAL A 14 8.48 12.17 37.98
N VAL A 15 9.47 11.39 38.45
CA VAL A 15 10.42 10.70 37.57
C VAL A 15 9.72 9.69 36.66
N ILE A 16 8.78 8.91 37.19
CA ILE A 16 7.99 7.95 36.40
C ILE A 16 7.14 8.69 35.37
N SER A 17 6.49 9.79 35.76
CA SER A 17 5.68 10.60 34.84
C SER A 17 6.52 11.18 33.71
N PHE A 18 7.75 11.64 34.01
CA PHE A 18 8.66 12.17 33.01
C PHE A 18 9.19 11.08 32.06
N ALA A 19 9.50 9.90 32.59
CA ALA A 19 9.90 8.75 31.78
C ALA A 19 8.77 8.30 30.82
N LEU A 20 7.53 8.25 31.31
CA LEU A 20 6.36 7.96 30.48
C LEU A 20 6.15 9.03 29.41
N LEU A 21 6.27 10.31 29.77
CA LEU A 21 6.18 11.42 28.81
C LEU A 21 7.21 11.25 27.68
N LEU A 22 8.46 10.96 28.01
CA LEU A 22 9.52 10.74 27.01
C LEU A 22 9.22 9.53 26.12
N LEU A 23 8.70 8.44 26.67
CA LEU A 23 8.28 7.27 25.90
C LEU A 23 7.14 7.59 24.93
N PHE A 24 6.14 8.36 25.37
CA PHE A 24 5.04 8.79 24.50
C PHE A 24 5.53 9.72 23.39
N VAL A 25 6.36 10.71 23.71
CA VAL A 25 6.91 11.67 22.75
C VAL A 25 7.77 10.95 21.70
N THR A 26 8.68 10.06 22.12
CA THR A 26 9.53 9.31 21.19
C THR A 26 8.75 8.36 20.29
N SER A 27 7.74 7.68 20.84
CA SER A 27 6.84 6.81 20.06
C SER A 27 6.04 7.61 19.04
N PHE A 28 5.52 8.77 19.44
CA PHE A 28 4.78 9.66 18.56
C PHE A 28 5.62 10.15 17.38
N PHE A 29 6.86 10.58 17.61
CA PHE A 29 7.77 10.99 16.53
C PHE A 29 8.09 9.85 15.56
N LYS A 30 8.31 8.63 16.08
CA LYS A 30 8.52 7.45 15.23
C LYS A 30 7.31 7.17 14.34
N ILE A 31 6.10 7.21 14.91
CA ILE A 31 4.85 6.97 14.16
C ILE A 31 4.64 8.06 13.10
N GLN A 32 4.89 9.33 13.42
CA GLN A 32 4.78 10.41 12.43
C GLN A 32 5.74 10.23 11.26
N LYS A 33 7.00 9.87 11.54
CA LYS A 33 7.99 9.62 10.49
C LYS A 33 7.54 8.48 9.58
N LEU A 34 7.13 7.35 10.16
CA LEU A 34 6.62 6.20 9.41
C LEU A 34 5.40 6.59 8.56
N SER A 35 4.45 7.34 9.13
CA SER A 35 3.27 7.81 8.41
C SER A 35 3.62 8.71 7.23
N THR A 36 4.64 9.57 7.38
CA THR A 36 5.11 10.45 6.30
C THR A 36 5.77 9.64 5.19
N GLU A 37 6.63 8.67 5.53
CA GLU A 37 7.26 7.76 4.56
C GLU A 37 6.21 6.94 3.80
N MET A 38 5.21 6.40 4.50
CA MET A 38 4.07 5.70 3.88
C MET A 38 3.27 6.59 2.93
N MET A 39 3.03 7.85 3.31
CA MET A 39 2.33 8.81 2.46
C MET A 39 3.14 9.16 1.20
N MET A 40 4.45 9.34 1.34
CA MET A 40 5.34 9.60 0.19
C MET A 40 5.35 8.40 -0.76
N ASN A 41 5.57 7.18 -0.25
CA ASN A 41 5.54 5.97 -1.06
C ASN A 41 4.18 5.77 -1.77
N SER A 42 3.07 6.10 -1.10
CA SER A 42 1.73 6.04 -1.71
C SER A 42 1.57 7.04 -2.86
N LYS A 43 2.12 8.26 -2.73
CA LYS A 43 2.14 9.25 -3.81
C LYS A 43 2.98 8.79 -4.99
N ASP A 44 4.17 8.26 -4.73
CA ASP A 44 5.06 7.73 -5.77
C ASP A 44 4.40 6.56 -6.51
N MET A 45 3.73 5.66 -5.77
CA MET A 45 2.97 4.55 -6.35
C MET A 45 1.80 5.04 -7.23
N LEU A 46 1.07 6.08 -6.84
CA LEU A 46 0.02 6.67 -7.67
C LEU A 46 0.56 7.27 -8.97
N VAL A 47 1.66 8.02 -8.88
CA VAL A 47 2.31 8.61 -10.07
C VAL A 47 2.82 7.49 -11.00
N ASN A 48 3.45 6.47 -10.43
CA ASN A 48 3.95 5.31 -11.16
C ASN A 48 2.81 4.56 -11.86
N ASN A 49 1.71 4.26 -11.15
CA ASN A 49 0.56 3.57 -11.72
C ASN A 49 -0.09 4.39 -12.85
N SER A 50 -0.22 5.71 -12.67
CA SER A 50 -0.74 6.60 -13.71
C SER A 50 0.14 6.60 -14.96
N ARG A 51 1.47 6.58 -14.81
CA ARG A 51 2.41 6.48 -15.93
C ARG A 51 2.32 5.12 -16.62
N LEU A 52 2.20 4.04 -15.86
CA LEU A 52 2.14 2.68 -16.40
C LEU A 52 0.87 2.48 -17.24
N ILE A 53 -0.26 2.95 -16.74
CA ILE A 53 -1.53 2.96 -17.49
C ILE A 53 -1.39 3.80 -18.76
N LYS A 54 -0.75 4.98 -18.69
CA LYS A 54 -0.54 5.82 -19.86
C LYS A 54 0.35 5.13 -20.91
N ALA A 55 1.47 4.55 -20.49
CA ALA A 55 2.39 3.85 -21.38
C ALA A 55 1.69 2.68 -22.07
N PHE A 56 0.87 1.92 -21.34
CA PHE A 56 0.07 0.85 -21.90
C PHE A 56 -0.85 1.34 -23.03
N TYR A 57 -1.60 2.42 -22.80
CA TYR A 57 -2.48 2.99 -23.84
C TYR A 57 -1.73 3.65 -25.00
N LEU A 58 -0.47 4.06 -24.80
CA LEU A 58 0.39 4.59 -25.86
C LEU A 58 1.16 3.49 -26.62
N GLY A 59 1.04 2.22 -26.22
CA GLY A 59 1.79 1.11 -26.82
C GLY A 59 3.29 1.14 -26.49
N GLU A 60 3.68 1.79 -25.40
CA GLU A 60 5.06 1.90 -24.92
C GLU A 60 5.42 0.78 -23.92
N THR A 61 4.57 -0.24 -23.78
CA THR A 61 4.79 -1.41 -22.93
C THR A 61 5.21 -2.61 -23.76
N GLU A 62 6.06 -3.46 -23.17
CA GLU A 62 6.34 -4.78 -23.70
C GLU A 62 5.23 -5.72 -23.26
N ASN A 63 4.61 -6.40 -24.24
CA ASN A 63 3.46 -7.26 -24.02
C ASN A 63 3.88 -8.72 -24.15
N GLU A 64 3.63 -9.51 -23.12
CA GLU A 64 3.88 -10.95 -23.09
C GLU A 64 2.59 -11.73 -22.91
N THR A 65 2.46 -12.85 -23.61
CA THR A 65 1.37 -13.81 -23.40
C THR A 65 1.63 -14.59 -22.11
N VAL A 66 0.71 -14.51 -21.15
CA VAL A 66 0.77 -15.29 -19.91
C VAL A 66 0.07 -16.63 -20.06
N ALA A 67 -1.11 -16.61 -20.67
CA ALA A 67 -1.91 -17.81 -20.87
C ALA A 67 -2.79 -17.67 -22.12
N GLU A 68 -2.74 -18.68 -22.98
CA GLU A 68 -3.66 -18.83 -24.10
C GLU A 68 -4.98 -19.45 -23.61
N ASP A 69 -6.10 -19.03 -24.20
CA ASP A 69 -7.47 -19.50 -23.90
C ASP A 69 -7.88 -19.39 -22.41
N ALA A 70 -7.41 -18.33 -21.74
CA ALA A 70 -7.79 -17.99 -20.38
C ALA A 70 -9.29 -17.60 -20.30
N SER A 71 -9.94 -17.98 -19.20
CA SER A 71 -11.35 -17.68 -18.95
C SER A 71 -11.51 -16.89 -17.66
N LEU A 72 -12.08 -15.69 -17.75
CA LEU A 72 -12.48 -14.88 -16.60
C LEU A 72 -13.99 -15.05 -16.37
N ILE A 73 -14.38 -15.56 -15.20
CA ILE A 73 -15.78 -15.86 -14.88
C ILE A 73 -16.27 -14.90 -13.80
N PHE A 74 -17.30 -14.12 -14.12
CA PHE A 74 -18.00 -13.26 -13.18
C PHE A 74 -19.28 -13.95 -12.74
N THR A 75 -19.43 -14.17 -11.43
CA THR A 75 -20.62 -14.80 -10.85
C THR A 75 -21.36 -13.81 -9.95
N GLY A 76 -22.66 -13.68 -10.18
CA GLY A 76 -23.54 -12.80 -9.41
C GLY A 76 -24.91 -13.44 -9.20
N LYS A 77 -25.69 -12.89 -8.27
CA LYS A 77 -27.06 -13.38 -7.98
C LYS A 77 -28.01 -13.25 -9.17
N ASP A 78 -27.79 -12.24 -10.00
CA ASP A 78 -28.62 -11.92 -11.17
C ASP A 78 -28.15 -12.61 -12.46
N GLY A 79 -27.12 -13.46 -12.36
CA GLY A 79 -26.53 -14.17 -13.49
C GLY A 79 -25.01 -14.17 -13.45
N SER A 80 -24.43 -14.97 -14.34
CA SER A 80 -22.99 -15.08 -14.51
C SER A 80 -22.63 -14.89 -15.97
N PHE A 81 -21.51 -14.23 -16.24
CA PHE A 81 -20.94 -14.14 -17.58
C PHE A 81 -19.47 -14.49 -17.53
N TYR A 82 -18.92 -14.92 -18.66
CA TYR A 82 -17.51 -15.24 -18.77
C TYR A 82 -16.91 -14.59 -20.01
N VAL A 83 -15.63 -14.25 -19.92
CA VAL A 83 -14.82 -13.72 -21.01
C VAL A 83 -13.73 -14.76 -21.29
N LYS A 84 -13.63 -15.21 -22.54
CA LYS A 84 -12.51 -16.05 -23.00
C LYS A 84 -11.59 -15.21 -23.87
N GLY A 85 -10.29 -15.39 -23.69
CA GLY A 85 -9.29 -14.69 -24.49
C GLY A 85 -7.88 -15.05 -24.07
N THR A 86 -6.91 -14.43 -24.69
CA THR A 86 -5.51 -14.56 -24.29
C THR A 86 -5.25 -13.60 -23.13
N LEU A 87 -4.71 -14.11 -22.02
CA LEU A 87 -4.27 -13.27 -20.92
C LEU A 87 -2.89 -12.71 -21.27
N MET A 88 -2.82 -11.40 -21.36
CA MET A 88 -1.61 -10.65 -21.67
C MET A 88 -1.10 -9.94 -20.42
N ARG A 89 0.22 -9.79 -20.36
CA ARG A 89 0.95 -9.02 -19.36
C ARG A 89 1.67 -7.88 -20.08
N ALA A 90 1.46 -6.66 -19.63
CA ALA A 90 2.15 -5.48 -20.11
C ALA A 90 3.04 -4.91 -19.02
N ASP A 91 4.33 -4.80 -19.30
CA ASP A 91 5.31 -4.17 -18.41
C ASP A 91 6.16 -3.12 -19.14
N GLN A 92 6.76 -2.23 -18.37
CA GLN A 92 7.67 -1.21 -18.88
C GLN A 92 8.86 -1.12 -17.92
N GLU A 93 10.07 -1.36 -18.43
CA GLU A 93 11.30 -1.46 -17.62
C GLU A 93 11.53 -0.24 -16.70
N ALA A 94 11.10 0.95 -17.13
CA ALA A 94 11.24 2.20 -16.39
C ALA A 94 10.19 2.44 -15.29
N LEU A 95 9.18 1.57 -15.18
CA LEU A 95 8.07 1.71 -14.23
C LEU A 95 7.91 0.45 -13.38
N ASN A 96 7.47 0.64 -12.14
CA ASN A 96 7.22 -0.47 -11.24
C ASN A 96 5.83 -1.06 -11.47
N GLY A 97 5.72 -2.38 -11.51
CA GLY A 97 4.44 -3.08 -11.66
C GLY A 97 4.06 -3.38 -13.11
N THR A 98 2.86 -3.94 -13.27
CA THR A 98 2.48 -4.67 -14.47
C THR A 98 0.98 -4.58 -14.68
N ILE A 99 0.54 -4.45 -15.93
CA ILE A 99 -0.87 -4.46 -16.31
C ILE A 99 -1.24 -5.84 -16.86
N TYR A 100 -2.32 -6.41 -16.36
CA TYR A 100 -2.91 -7.64 -16.91
C TYR A 100 -4.17 -7.28 -17.68
N TYR A 101 -4.28 -7.76 -18.91
CA TYR A 101 -5.45 -7.52 -19.75
C TYR A 101 -5.78 -8.75 -20.59
N PHE A 102 -7.04 -8.87 -21.00
CA PHE A 102 -7.49 -9.94 -21.90
C PHE A 102 -7.54 -9.40 -23.32
N GLU A 103 -6.80 -10.04 -24.22
CA GLU A 103 -6.91 -9.82 -25.65
C GLU A 103 -7.95 -10.79 -26.21
N ALA A 104 -9.01 -10.24 -26.82
CA ALA A 104 -10.00 -11.04 -27.52
C ALA A 104 -9.43 -11.41 -28.89
N LYS A 105 -9.51 -12.70 -29.27
CA LYS A 105 -9.34 -13.08 -30.68
C LYS A 105 -10.52 -12.46 -31.45
N GLU A 106 -10.24 -11.49 -32.33
CA GLU A 106 -11.26 -11.01 -33.27
C GLU A 106 -11.76 -12.21 -34.11
N PRO A 107 -13.09 -12.32 -34.33
CA PRO A 107 -13.69 -13.42 -35.08
C PRO A 107 -13.36 -13.41 -36.57
#